data_AF-A0A1F6LME9-F1
#
_entry.id   AF-A0A1F6LME9-F1
#
_cell.length_a   1.000
_cell.length_b   1.000
_cell.length_c   1.000
_cell.angle_alpha   90.00
_cell.angle_beta   90.00
_cell.angle_gamma   90.00
#
_symmetry.space_group_name_H-M   'P 1'
#
loop_
_entity.id
_entity.type
_entity.pdbx_description
1 polymer ?
#
loop_
_entity_poly.entity_id
_entity_poly.type
_entity_poly.pdbx_seq_one_letter_code
_entity_poly.pdbx_strand_id
1 'polypeptide(L)'
;MPPKFIEKLDGMERFGRTASAILHMGKRQLSIQAYFRDPFKKLLPYPPKERVKLMEKIRREKYRRAVSKWPDRNYQRIGSTKAPGGISAAIYAKDLGIILKMREVTSISIEAIAGIKKRPYQKPARILFCVHARFICQIEGHRSGNQTHEDRYMLVMARDGSDAKRRLRKEFKIYEQPYLNSYGELVRWKFRKIVEIQEAADYEFNPEGTEVYYVYAGKRIRREYEWHPKYFKHREKIVL
;
A
#
# COMPACT_ATOMS: atom_id res chain seq x y z
N MET A 1 1.94 -26.83 14.65
CA MET A 1 1.32 -25.68 13.96
C MET A 1 1.86 -24.40 14.55
N PRO A 2 2.25 -23.40 13.73
CA PRO A 2 2.65 -22.10 14.25
C PRO A 2 1.46 -21.46 14.99
N PRO A 3 1.68 -20.81 16.15
CA PRO A 3 0.60 -20.12 16.85
C PRO A 3 -0.05 -19.04 15.97
N LYS A 4 -1.38 -18.94 16.00
CA LYS A 4 -2.20 -17.99 15.19
C LYS A 4 -1.77 -16.52 15.27
N PHE A 5 -1.05 -16.13 16.32
CA PHE A 5 -0.59 -14.74 16.49
C PHE A 5 0.62 -14.37 15.62
N ILE A 6 1.31 -15.35 15.00
CA ILE A 6 2.45 -15.08 14.10
C ILE A 6 2.02 -14.33 12.85
N GLU A 7 0.75 -14.48 12.42
CA GLU A 7 0.18 -13.79 11.25
C GLU A 7 0.14 -12.25 11.40
N LYS A 8 0.39 -11.72 12.60
CA LYS A 8 0.48 -10.27 12.83
C LYS A 8 1.82 -9.68 12.40
N LEU A 9 2.87 -10.48 12.20
CA LEU A 9 4.21 -9.99 11.87
C LEU A 9 4.39 -9.80 10.37
N ASP A 10 4.87 -8.63 9.99
CA ASP A 10 5.24 -8.29 8.62
C ASP A 10 6.66 -7.69 8.55
N GLY A 11 7.26 -7.67 7.36
CA GLY A 11 8.57 -7.08 7.08
C GLY A 11 9.77 -7.96 7.44
N MET A 12 9.56 -9.15 8.03
CA MET A 12 10.63 -10.06 8.45
C MET A 12 11.44 -10.65 7.27
N GLU A 13 10.79 -10.81 6.12
CA GLU A 13 11.38 -11.29 4.87
C GLU A 13 12.48 -10.35 4.36
N ARG A 14 12.37 -9.05 4.66
CA ARG A 14 13.38 -8.03 4.33
C ARG A 14 14.69 -8.25 5.08
N PHE A 15 14.69 -9.04 6.15
CA PHE A 15 15.88 -9.40 6.92
C PHE A 15 16.28 -10.86 6.71
N GLY A 16 15.56 -11.60 5.86
CA GLY A 16 15.81 -13.03 5.66
C GLY A 16 15.55 -13.87 6.89
N ARG A 17 14.58 -13.47 7.72
CA ARG A 17 14.25 -14.15 8.98
C ARG A 17 12.81 -14.62 8.95
N THR A 18 12.59 -15.74 9.64
CA THR A 18 11.24 -16.20 9.97
C THR A 18 10.79 -15.58 11.29
N ALA A 19 9.48 -15.58 11.55
CA ALA A 19 8.94 -15.07 12.81
C ALA A 19 9.53 -15.80 14.03
N SER A 20 9.69 -17.12 13.94
CA SER A 20 10.33 -17.92 14.98
C SER A 20 11.77 -17.47 15.21
N ALA A 21 12.55 -17.27 14.14
CA ALA A 21 13.92 -16.80 14.25
C ALA A 21 14.02 -15.42 14.92
N ILE A 22 13.08 -14.52 14.67
CA ILE A 22 13.02 -13.21 15.34
C ILE A 22 12.72 -13.38 16.83
N LEU A 23 11.71 -14.18 17.19
CA LEU A 23 11.33 -14.39 18.60
C LEU A 23 12.46 -14.99 19.45
N HIS A 24 13.36 -15.76 18.85
CA HIS A 24 14.50 -16.37 19.54
C HIS A 24 15.76 -15.49 19.58
N MET A 25 15.73 -14.24 19.11
CA MET A 25 16.92 -13.36 19.14
C MET A 25 17.23 -12.76 20.52
N GLY A 26 16.47 -13.13 21.56
CA GLY A 26 16.74 -12.75 22.95
C GLY A 26 16.79 -11.23 23.16
N LYS A 27 17.94 -10.71 23.60
CA LYS A 27 18.17 -9.28 23.89
C LYS A 27 18.52 -8.44 22.64
N ARG A 28 18.34 -8.96 21.43
CA ARG A 28 18.52 -8.12 20.23
C ARG A 28 17.40 -7.09 20.11
N GLN A 29 17.78 -5.84 19.89
CA GLN A 29 16.83 -4.73 19.74
C GLN A 29 16.19 -4.75 18.34
N LEU A 30 14.89 -4.49 18.30
CA LEU A 30 14.04 -4.39 17.13
C LEU A 30 13.42 -2.99 17.10
N SER A 31 13.37 -2.33 15.95
CA SER A 31 12.50 -1.18 15.73
C SER A 31 11.21 -1.68 15.09
N ILE A 32 10.08 -1.41 15.72
CA ILE A 32 8.77 -1.92 15.28
C ILE A 32 7.73 -0.82 15.21
N GLN A 33 6.70 -1.07 14.39
CA GLN A 33 5.45 -0.32 14.40
C GLN A 33 4.29 -1.29 14.61
N ALA A 34 3.59 -1.16 15.74
CA ALA A 34 2.41 -1.95 16.05
C ALA A 34 1.14 -1.13 15.82
N TYR A 35 0.24 -1.64 14.97
CA TYR A 35 -0.98 -0.96 14.58
C TYR A 35 -2.23 -1.57 15.25
N PHE A 36 -3.22 -0.72 15.49
CA PHE A 36 -4.51 -1.12 16.02
C PHE A 36 -5.56 -1.17 14.91
N ARG A 37 -6.38 -2.22 14.88
CA ARG A 37 -7.52 -2.30 13.95
C ARG A 37 -8.69 -1.48 14.46
N ASP A 38 -9.32 -0.76 13.54
CA ASP A 38 -10.58 -0.09 13.81
C ASP A 38 -11.74 -1.09 13.88
N PRO A 39 -12.58 -1.01 14.93
CA PRO A 39 -13.74 -1.88 15.06
C PRO A 39 -14.94 -1.34 14.28
N PHE A 40 -14.75 -0.85 13.05
CA PHE A 40 -15.79 -0.10 12.33
C PHE A 40 -17.09 -0.88 12.15
N LYS A 41 -17.03 -2.22 12.02
CA LYS A 41 -18.23 -3.09 11.95
C LYS A 41 -19.16 -2.90 13.15
N LYS A 42 -18.62 -2.67 14.35
CA LYS A 42 -19.42 -2.42 15.57
C LYS A 42 -20.05 -1.03 15.58
N LEU A 43 -19.59 -0.14 14.72
CA LEU A 43 -20.06 1.24 14.62
C LEU A 43 -21.17 1.41 13.58
N LEU A 44 -21.35 0.45 12.66
CA LEU A 44 -22.34 0.53 11.59
C LEU A 44 -23.78 0.78 12.07
N PRO A 45 -24.24 0.25 13.22
CA PRO A 45 -25.58 0.55 13.72
C PRO A 45 -25.82 2.01 14.11
N TYR A 46 -24.76 2.80 14.33
CA TYR A 46 -24.87 4.21 14.77
C TYR A 46 -24.92 5.16 13.57
N PRO A 47 -25.48 6.37 13.71
CA PRO A 47 -25.40 7.42 12.69
C PRO A 47 -23.94 7.88 12.42
N PRO A 48 -23.57 8.30 11.19
CA PRO A 48 -22.21 8.69 10.83
C PRO A 48 -21.50 9.63 11.82
N LYS A 49 -22.18 10.71 12.23
CA LYS A 49 -21.64 11.69 13.19
C LYS A 49 -21.28 11.07 14.56
N GLU A 50 -22.04 10.07 15.01
CA GLU A 50 -21.77 9.37 16.27
C GLU A 50 -20.62 8.37 16.14
N ARG A 51 -20.49 7.74 14.97
CA ARG A 51 -19.40 6.77 14.71
C ARG A 51 -18.02 7.39 14.90
N VAL A 52 -17.83 8.64 14.47
CA VAL A 52 -16.54 9.34 14.64
C VAL A 52 -16.18 9.45 16.12
N LYS A 53 -17.10 9.96 16.94
CA LYS A 53 -16.90 10.13 18.39
C LYS A 53 -16.65 8.80 19.09
N LEU A 54 -17.41 7.76 18.75
CA LEU A 54 -17.24 6.42 19.29
C LEU A 54 -15.91 5.79 18.87
N MET A 55 -15.50 5.96 17.60
CA MET A 55 -14.23 5.48 17.09
C MET A 55 -13.04 6.11 17.83
N GLU A 56 -13.07 7.43 18.04
CA GLU A 56 -12.04 8.14 18.82
C GLU A 56 -11.98 7.64 20.27
N LYS A 57 -13.14 7.45 20.92
CA LYS A 57 -13.20 6.87 22.27
C LYS A 57 -12.56 5.47 22.31
N ILE A 58 -12.96 4.58 21.40
CA ILE A 58 -12.45 3.21 21.36
C ILE A 58 -10.94 3.18 21.06
N ARG A 59 -10.45 4.00 20.12
CA ARG A 59 -9.01 4.10 19.82
C ARG A 59 -8.22 4.56 21.04
N ARG A 60 -8.67 5.59 21.75
CA ARG A 60 -8.02 6.07 22.98
C ARG A 60 -7.97 4.98 24.06
N GLU A 61 -9.06 4.26 24.25
CA GLU A 61 -9.12 3.16 25.22
C GLU A 61 -8.19 1.99 24.84
N LYS A 62 -8.18 1.59 23.56
CA LYS A 62 -7.25 0.56 23.06
C LYS A 62 -5.80 0.99 23.26
N TYR A 63 -5.47 2.22 22.89
CA TYR A 63 -4.14 2.76 23.09
C TYR A 63 -3.73 2.74 24.56
N ARG A 64 -4.58 3.21 25.48
CA ARG A 64 -4.31 3.16 26.93
C ARG A 64 -4.04 1.74 27.43
N ARG A 65 -4.85 0.76 27.00
CA ARG A 65 -4.66 -0.67 27.35
C ARG A 65 -3.40 -1.29 26.74
N ALA A 66 -3.01 -0.88 25.54
CA ALA A 66 -1.78 -1.33 24.90
C ALA A 66 -0.56 -0.74 25.61
N VAL A 67 -0.57 0.56 25.88
CA VAL A 67 0.48 1.28 26.61
C VAL A 67 0.68 0.70 28.02
N SER A 68 -0.39 0.39 28.75
CA SER A 68 -0.27 -0.17 30.10
C SER A 68 0.40 -1.54 30.16
N LYS A 69 0.54 -2.23 29.01
CA LYS A 69 1.18 -3.53 28.87
C LYS A 69 2.46 -3.46 28.03
N TRP A 70 2.86 -2.27 27.59
CA TRP A 70 4.01 -2.10 26.71
C TRP A 70 5.30 -2.33 27.51
N PRO A 71 6.27 -3.10 26.99
CA PRO A 71 7.45 -3.51 27.75
C PRO A 71 8.41 -2.37 28.11
N ASP A 72 8.37 -1.27 27.36
CA ASP A 72 9.23 -0.08 27.55
C ASP A 72 8.37 1.19 27.65
N ARG A 73 8.83 2.23 28.34
CA ARG A 73 8.22 3.56 28.34
C ARG A 73 8.69 4.42 27.17
N ASN A 74 9.80 4.06 26.50
CA ASN A 74 10.29 4.78 25.33
C ASN A 74 9.55 4.34 24.06
N TYR A 75 8.45 5.01 23.77
CA TYR A 75 7.67 4.79 22.56
C TYR A 75 7.12 6.10 22.00
N GLN A 76 6.79 6.08 20.71
CA GLN A 76 6.11 7.15 20.00
C GLN A 76 4.71 6.70 19.58
N ARG A 77 3.74 7.61 19.72
CA ARG A 77 2.37 7.37 19.24
C ARG A 77 2.34 7.51 17.72
N ILE A 78 1.74 6.54 17.04
CA ILE A 78 1.37 6.67 15.63
C ILE A 78 -0.03 7.29 15.59
N GLY A 79 -0.21 8.37 14.82
CA GLY A 79 -1.47 9.11 14.74
C GLY A 79 -1.61 10.21 15.81
N SER A 80 -2.83 10.72 16.00
CA SER A 80 -3.08 11.88 16.86
C SER A 80 -3.45 11.48 18.30
N THR A 81 -3.47 12.45 19.22
CA THR A 81 -3.96 12.25 20.59
C THR A 81 -5.44 11.82 20.64
N LYS A 82 -6.25 12.32 19.71
CA LYS A 82 -7.68 11.99 19.63
C LYS A 82 -7.92 10.62 18.98
N ALA A 83 -7.06 10.24 18.05
CA ALA A 83 -7.17 9.03 17.26
C ALA A 83 -5.80 8.31 17.13
N PRO A 84 -5.31 7.69 18.22
CA PRO A 84 -4.08 6.90 18.15
C PRO A 84 -4.29 5.68 17.25
N GLY A 85 -3.46 5.54 16.22
CA GLY A 85 -3.48 4.43 15.27
C GLY A 85 -2.53 3.29 15.64
N GLY A 86 -1.54 3.55 16.50
CA GLY A 86 -0.55 2.54 16.88
C GLY A 86 0.57 3.08 17.76
N ILE A 87 1.60 2.26 17.92
CA ILE A 87 2.80 2.55 18.71
C ILE A 87 4.03 2.21 17.86
N SER A 88 4.97 3.15 17.76
CA SER A 88 6.31 2.95 17.21
C SER A 88 7.30 2.89 18.38
N ALA A 89 8.14 1.87 18.45
CA ALA A 89 9.09 1.72 19.55
C ALA A 89 10.31 0.89 19.16
N ALA A 90 11.39 1.07 19.91
CA ALA A 90 12.44 0.08 20.01
C ALA A 90 12.13 -0.89 21.15
N ILE A 91 12.21 -2.19 20.90
CA ILE A 91 11.96 -3.24 21.89
C ILE A 91 13.03 -4.32 21.80
N TYR A 92 13.16 -5.17 22.83
CA TYR A 92 13.92 -6.40 22.70
C TYR A 92 13.07 -7.51 22.05
N ALA A 93 13.72 -8.37 21.28
CA ALA A 93 13.07 -9.48 20.61
C ALA A 93 12.33 -10.43 21.58
N LYS A 94 12.88 -10.65 22.78
CA LYS A 94 12.24 -11.42 23.86
C LYS A 94 10.86 -10.86 24.27
N ASP A 95 10.63 -9.56 24.13
CA ASP A 95 9.39 -8.89 24.56
C ASP A 95 8.34 -8.87 23.44
N LEU A 96 8.72 -9.17 22.19
CA LEU A 96 7.83 -9.21 21.04
C LEU A 96 6.66 -10.19 21.25
N GLY A 97 6.91 -11.30 21.95
CA GLY A 97 5.88 -12.29 22.30
C GLY A 97 4.73 -11.71 23.15
N ILE A 98 5.02 -10.73 24.01
CA ILE A 98 4.01 -10.03 24.82
C ILE A 98 3.11 -9.20 23.91
N ILE A 99 3.70 -8.46 22.97
CA ILE A 99 2.99 -7.55 22.05
C ILE A 99 2.13 -8.35 21.07
N LEU A 100 2.61 -9.49 20.56
CA LEU A 100 1.83 -10.36 19.66
C LEU A 100 0.54 -10.87 20.31
N LYS A 101 0.57 -11.11 21.63
CA LYS A 101 -0.58 -11.58 22.41
C LYS A 101 -1.59 -10.47 22.74
N MET A 102 -1.24 -9.20 22.54
CA MET A 102 -2.16 -8.08 22.79
C MET A 102 -3.35 -8.15 21.81
N ARG A 103 -4.57 -8.04 22.35
CA ARG A 103 -5.81 -8.06 21.56
C ARG A 103 -6.00 -6.77 20.76
N GLU A 104 -5.41 -5.68 21.24
CA GLU A 104 -5.44 -4.35 20.64
C GLU A 104 -4.59 -4.28 19.36
N VAL A 105 -3.47 -5.00 19.31
CA VAL A 105 -2.52 -5.03 18.21
C VAL A 105 -2.98 -6.00 17.13
N THR A 106 -3.09 -5.52 15.89
CA THR A 106 -3.50 -6.34 14.75
C THR A 106 -2.42 -6.61 13.74
N SER A 107 -1.44 -5.73 13.62
CA SER A 107 -0.24 -5.96 12.81
C SER A 107 0.95 -5.30 13.48
N ILE A 108 2.12 -5.87 13.23
CA ILE A 108 3.42 -5.40 13.69
C ILE A 108 4.34 -5.44 12.47
N SER A 109 4.80 -4.27 12.04
CA SER A 109 5.85 -4.15 11.03
C SER A 109 7.21 -4.10 11.70
N ILE A 110 8.17 -4.90 11.23
CA ILE A 110 9.57 -4.82 11.66
C ILE A 110 10.32 -3.85 10.75
N GLU A 111 10.73 -2.71 11.30
CA GLU A 111 11.39 -1.64 10.53
C GLU A 111 12.92 -1.80 10.50
N ALA A 112 13.50 -2.29 11.59
CA ALA A 112 14.93 -2.57 11.72
C ALA A 112 15.22 -3.65 12.76
N ILE A 113 16.35 -4.35 12.60
CA ILE A 113 16.89 -5.31 13.56
C ILE A 113 18.35 -4.94 13.82
N ALA A 114 18.71 -4.69 15.08
CA ALA A 114 20.06 -4.27 15.43
C ALA A 114 21.13 -5.26 14.94
N GLY A 115 22.12 -4.76 14.21
CA GLY A 115 23.21 -5.56 13.63
C GLY A 115 22.83 -6.40 12.40
N ILE A 116 21.60 -6.29 11.88
CA ILE A 116 21.17 -7.01 10.67
C ILE A 116 20.78 -6.00 9.58
N LYS A 117 21.54 -5.98 8.49
CA LYS A 117 21.21 -5.19 7.31
C LYS A 117 19.99 -5.79 6.60
N LYS A 118 19.13 -4.92 6.05
CA LYS A 118 18.06 -5.35 5.13
C LYS A 118 18.71 -6.04 3.93
N ARG A 119 18.15 -7.17 3.51
CA ARG A 119 18.54 -7.83 2.27
C ARG A 119 18.23 -6.86 1.12
N PRO A 120 19.16 -6.68 0.18
CA PRO A 120 18.84 -5.99 -1.06
C PRO A 120 17.69 -6.76 -1.72
N TYR A 121 16.67 -6.02 -2.18
CA TYR A 121 15.55 -6.60 -2.89
C TYR A 121 16.09 -7.26 -4.16
N GLN A 122 16.13 -8.60 -4.19
CA GLN A 122 16.52 -9.32 -5.40
C GLN A 122 15.36 -9.22 -6.40
N LYS A 123 15.51 -8.36 -7.40
CA LYS A 123 14.59 -8.27 -8.54
C LYS A 123 14.66 -9.61 -9.29
N PRO A 124 13.60 -10.45 -9.32
CA PRO A 124 13.51 -11.46 -10.36
C PRO A 124 13.51 -10.74 -11.73
N ALA A 125 14.15 -11.32 -12.75
CA ALA A 125 14.08 -10.82 -14.12
C ALA A 125 12.59 -10.70 -14.51
N ARG A 126 12.11 -9.46 -14.56
CA ARG A 126 10.71 -9.11 -14.78
C ARG A 126 10.67 -7.81 -15.55
N ILE A 127 9.67 -7.73 -16.41
CA ILE A 127 9.33 -6.55 -17.18
C ILE A 127 8.52 -5.61 -16.27
N LEU A 128 8.77 -4.31 -16.38
CA LEU A 128 7.97 -3.30 -15.68
C LEU A 128 6.69 -3.05 -16.48
N PHE A 129 5.52 -3.27 -15.88
CA PHE A 129 4.23 -2.94 -16.50
C PHE A 129 3.57 -1.78 -15.77
N CYS A 130 2.98 -0.86 -16.51
CA CYS A 130 2.01 0.09 -16.01
C CYS A 130 0.59 -0.40 -16.26
N VAL A 131 -0.20 -0.42 -15.18
CA VAL A 131 -1.61 -0.83 -15.23
C VAL A 131 -2.47 0.37 -14.86
N HIS A 132 -3.26 0.81 -15.84
CA HIS A 132 -4.30 1.82 -15.66
C HIS A 132 -5.59 1.13 -15.21
N ALA A 133 -6.03 1.38 -13.99
CA ALA A 133 -7.25 0.83 -13.43
C ALA A 133 -8.20 1.93 -12.94
N ARG A 134 -9.49 1.74 -13.19
CA ARG A 134 -10.56 2.64 -12.75
C ARG A 134 -11.27 2.07 -11.53
N PHE A 135 -11.42 2.91 -10.53
CA PHE A 135 -12.18 2.66 -9.30
C PHE A 135 -13.34 3.63 -9.18
N ILE A 136 -14.35 3.23 -8.43
CA ILE A 136 -15.57 3.97 -8.22
C ILE A 136 -15.76 4.17 -6.73
N CYS A 137 -15.92 5.42 -6.30
CA CYS A 137 -16.23 5.74 -4.91
C CYS A 137 -17.70 5.41 -4.64
N GLN A 138 -17.95 4.62 -3.60
CA GLN A 138 -19.28 4.34 -3.09
C GLN A 138 -19.36 4.84 -1.66
N ILE A 139 -20.28 5.77 -1.42
CA ILE A 139 -20.53 6.41 -0.14
C ILE A 139 -21.87 5.90 0.39
N GLU A 140 -21.91 5.55 1.66
CA GLU A 140 -23.11 5.14 2.38
C GLU A 140 -24.27 6.12 2.19
N GLY A 141 -25.48 5.59 1.96
CA GLY A 141 -26.69 6.40 1.83
C GLY A 141 -26.86 7.14 0.50
N HIS A 142 -25.79 7.32 -0.27
CA HIS A 142 -25.85 7.98 -1.58
C HIS A 142 -26.44 7.02 -2.64
N ARG A 143 -27.59 7.38 -3.22
CA ARG A 143 -28.32 6.56 -4.21
C ARG A 143 -28.46 7.19 -5.60
N SER A 144 -28.18 8.48 -5.75
CA SER A 144 -28.35 9.23 -6.99
C SER A 144 -27.31 10.34 -7.12
N GLY A 145 -27.22 10.95 -8.31
CA GLY A 145 -26.27 12.03 -8.61
C GLY A 145 -24.98 11.54 -9.28
N ASN A 146 -24.01 12.45 -9.40
CA ASN A 146 -22.72 12.17 -10.04
C ASN A 146 -21.85 11.25 -9.17
N GLN A 147 -21.30 10.21 -9.78
CA GLN A 147 -20.44 9.26 -9.09
C GLN A 147 -18.97 9.59 -9.31
N THR A 148 -18.23 9.79 -8.22
CA THR A 148 -16.78 9.99 -8.27
C THR A 148 -16.08 8.71 -8.70
N HIS A 149 -15.15 8.83 -9.64
CA HIS A 149 -14.24 7.77 -10.03
C HIS A 149 -12.79 8.21 -9.83
N GLU A 150 -11.91 7.24 -9.63
CA GLU A 150 -10.46 7.44 -9.51
C GLU A 150 -9.77 6.53 -10.51
N ASP A 151 -8.96 7.12 -11.37
CA ASP A 151 -8.06 6.39 -12.26
C ASP A 151 -6.70 6.28 -11.58
N ARG A 152 -6.20 5.05 -11.46
CA ARG A 152 -4.93 4.72 -10.84
C ARG A 152 -3.99 4.11 -11.87
N TYR A 153 -2.77 4.64 -11.90
CA TYR A 153 -1.66 4.12 -12.69
C TYR A 153 -0.71 3.42 -11.72
N MET A 154 -0.54 2.11 -11.88
CA MET A 154 0.25 1.29 -10.96
C MET A 154 1.33 0.57 -11.71
N LEU A 155 2.56 0.73 -11.23
CA LEU A 155 3.72 0.02 -11.74
C LEU A 155 3.89 -1.32 -11.04
N VAL A 156 4.02 -2.39 -11.81
CA VAL A 156 4.19 -3.74 -11.30
C VAL A 156 5.21 -4.51 -12.14
N MET A 157 6.22 -5.07 -11.46
CA MET A 157 7.14 -6.00 -12.09
C MET A 157 6.45 -7.35 -12.28
N ALA A 158 6.27 -7.77 -13.53
CA ALA A 158 5.58 -9.01 -13.90
C ALA A 158 6.30 -9.73 -15.06
N ARG A 159 5.91 -10.97 -15.35
CA ARG A 159 6.44 -11.72 -16.52
C ARG A 159 5.81 -11.26 -17.83
N ASP A 160 4.54 -10.89 -17.76
CA ASP A 160 3.70 -10.46 -18.88
C ASP A 160 2.51 -9.66 -18.31
N GLY A 161 1.70 -9.07 -19.20
CA GLY A 161 0.53 -8.28 -18.81
C GLY A 161 -0.56 -9.08 -18.05
N SER A 162 -0.67 -10.39 -18.28
CA SER A 162 -1.61 -11.25 -17.55
C SER A 162 -1.16 -11.49 -16.12
N ASP A 163 0.14 -11.69 -15.88
CA ASP A 163 0.75 -11.76 -14.56
C ASP A 163 0.61 -10.41 -13.83
N ALA A 164 0.83 -9.28 -14.52
CA ALA A 164 0.62 -7.94 -13.96
C ALA A 164 -0.81 -7.75 -13.44
N LYS A 165 -1.81 -8.07 -14.28
CA LYS A 165 -3.23 -8.06 -13.93
C LYS A 165 -3.54 -8.94 -12.73
N ARG A 166 -3.02 -10.18 -12.71
CA ARG A 166 -3.26 -11.14 -11.63
C ARG A 166 -2.69 -10.65 -10.30
N ARG A 167 -1.48 -10.09 -10.31
CA ARG A 167 -0.82 -9.53 -9.12
C ARG A 167 -1.64 -8.39 -8.53
N LEU A 168 -1.98 -7.41 -9.35
CA LEU A 168 -2.70 -6.22 -8.90
C LEU A 168 -4.14 -6.51 -8.47
N ARG A 169 -4.83 -7.51 -9.04
CA ARG A 169 -6.16 -7.92 -8.56
C ARG A 169 -6.21 -8.27 -7.07
N LYS A 170 -5.10 -8.72 -6.48
CA LYS A 170 -5.04 -8.97 -5.03
C LYS A 170 -5.05 -7.65 -4.25
N GLU A 171 -4.22 -6.70 -4.67
CA GLU A 171 -4.17 -5.35 -4.11
C GLU A 171 -5.51 -4.61 -4.28
N PHE A 172 -6.18 -4.80 -5.42
CA PHE A 172 -7.49 -4.18 -5.65
C PHE A 172 -8.51 -4.63 -4.60
N LYS A 173 -8.54 -5.92 -4.23
CA LYS A 173 -9.45 -6.42 -3.18
C LYS A 173 -9.17 -5.81 -1.80
N ILE A 174 -7.92 -5.45 -1.52
CA ILE A 174 -7.54 -4.75 -0.28
C ILE A 174 -8.06 -3.32 -0.35
N TYR A 175 -7.89 -2.66 -1.49
CA TYR A 175 -8.39 -1.30 -1.71
C TYR A 175 -9.93 -1.20 -1.74
N GLU A 176 -10.62 -2.27 -2.16
CA GLU A 176 -12.09 -2.37 -2.09
C GLU A 176 -12.63 -2.52 -0.66
N GLN A 177 -11.78 -2.73 0.35
CA GLN A 177 -12.25 -2.85 1.73
C GLN A 177 -12.89 -1.54 2.18
N PRO A 178 -14.12 -1.59 2.73
CA PRO A 178 -14.79 -0.39 3.20
C PRO A 178 -14.09 0.17 4.43
N TYR A 179 -14.09 1.49 4.55
CA TYR A 179 -13.56 2.23 5.69
C TYR A 179 -14.52 3.37 6.08
N LEU A 180 -14.37 3.89 7.30
CA LEU A 180 -15.09 5.10 7.71
C LEU A 180 -14.27 6.33 7.31
N ASN A 181 -14.89 7.26 6.58
CA ASN A 181 -14.26 8.55 6.28
C ASN A 181 -14.27 9.49 7.51
N SER A 182 -13.76 10.71 7.36
CA SER A 182 -13.74 11.74 8.41
C SER A 182 -15.14 12.17 8.89
N TYR A 183 -16.18 11.93 8.09
CA TYR A 183 -17.58 12.21 8.42
C TYR A 183 -18.28 11.02 9.10
N GLY A 184 -17.59 9.87 9.22
CA GLY A 184 -18.13 8.64 9.80
C GLY A 184 -19.02 7.85 8.85
N GLU A 185 -19.00 8.15 7.55
CA GLU A 185 -19.73 7.43 6.53
C GLU A 185 -18.92 6.22 6.07
N LEU A 186 -19.60 5.12 5.73
CA LEU A 186 -18.96 3.97 5.12
C LEU A 186 -18.62 4.29 3.66
N VAL A 187 -17.33 4.31 3.34
CA VAL A 187 -16.82 4.54 2.00
C VAL A 187 -16.08 3.30 1.52
N ARG A 188 -16.23 2.94 0.24
CA ARG A 188 -15.36 1.95 -0.42
C ARG A 188 -15.05 2.36 -1.84
N TRP A 189 -13.86 2.00 -2.30
CA TRP A 189 -13.46 2.15 -3.69
C TRP A 189 -13.66 0.84 -4.43
N LYS A 190 -14.75 0.74 -5.19
CA LYS A 190 -15.05 -0.47 -5.95
C LYS A 190 -14.23 -0.49 -7.24
N PHE A 191 -13.45 -1.53 -7.46
CA PHE A 191 -12.77 -1.76 -8.73
C PHE A 191 -13.83 -1.93 -9.82
N ARG A 192 -13.73 -1.11 -10.88
CA ARG A 192 -14.63 -1.17 -12.03
C ARG A 192 -14.02 -1.96 -13.15
N LYS A 193 -12.85 -1.55 -13.62
CA LYS A 193 -12.14 -2.22 -14.71
C LYS A 193 -10.66 -1.85 -14.74
N ILE A 194 -9.86 -2.71 -15.35
CA ILE A 194 -8.57 -2.30 -15.91
C ILE A 194 -8.90 -1.66 -17.25
N VAL A 195 -8.47 -0.41 -17.42
CA VAL A 195 -8.62 0.33 -18.67
C VAL A 195 -7.58 -0.17 -19.66
N GLU A 196 -6.33 -0.27 -19.21
CA GLU A 196 -5.20 -0.64 -20.07
C GLU A 196 -4.04 -1.23 -19.27
N ILE A 197 -3.19 -2.03 -19.94
CA ILE A 197 -1.94 -2.56 -19.42
C ILE A 197 -0.88 -2.34 -20.48
N GLN A 198 0.21 -1.66 -20.12
CA GLN A 198 1.32 -1.36 -21.00
C GLN A 198 2.63 -1.81 -20.35
N GLU A 199 3.55 -2.28 -21.19
CA GLU A 199 4.95 -2.42 -20.79
C GLU A 199 5.56 -1.01 -20.71
N ALA A 200 6.23 -0.71 -19.58
CA ALA A 200 6.97 0.52 -19.44
C ALA A 200 8.30 0.36 -20.20
N ALA A 201 8.62 1.33 -21.07
CA ALA A 201 9.82 1.29 -21.89
C ALA A 201 11.10 1.37 -21.03
N ASP A 202 11.04 2.15 -19.94
CA ASP A 202 12.17 2.40 -19.06
C ASP A 202 12.06 1.59 -17.76
N TYR A 203 13.16 0.92 -17.41
CA TYR A 203 13.30 0.15 -16.17
C TYR A 203 13.86 0.99 -15.00
N GLU A 204 14.45 2.14 -15.32
CA GLU A 204 15.11 3.05 -14.40
C GLU A 204 14.37 4.39 -14.39
N PHE A 205 14.10 4.91 -13.19
CA PHE A 205 13.47 6.22 -13.07
C PHE A 205 14.54 7.31 -13.17
N ASN A 206 14.53 8.05 -14.26
CA ASN A 206 15.29 9.28 -14.40
C ASN A 206 14.67 10.37 -13.50
N PRO A 207 15.46 11.03 -12.62
CA PRO A 207 14.98 12.13 -11.78
C PRO A 207 14.43 13.34 -12.55
N GLU A 208 14.82 13.52 -13.81
CA GLU A 208 14.28 14.57 -14.69
C GLU A 208 12.86 14.25 -15.20
N GLY A 209 12.43 12.99 -15.08
CA GLY A 209 11.14 12.50 -15.53
C GLY A 209 11.27 11.14 -16.21
N THR A 210 10.28 10.26 -16.01
CA THR A 210 10.22 8.95 -16.68
C THR A 210 8.81 8.72 -17.16
N GLU A 211 8.68 8.39 -18.45
CA GLU A 211 7.38 8.02 -18.98
C GLU A 211 6.99 6.64 -18.46
N VAL A 212 5.85 6.57 -17.80
CA VAL A 212 5.33 5.34 -17.21
C VAL A 212 4.01 4.91 -17.85
N TYR A 213 3.40 5.76 -18.67
CA TYR A 213 2.10 5.53 -19.28
C TYR A 213 1.89 6.52 -20.43
N TYR A 214 1.30 6.05 -21.52
CA TYR A 214 0.83 6.91 -22.60
C TYR A 214 -0.53 6.43 -23.13
N VAL A 215 -1.25 7.27 -23.88
CA VAL A 215 -2.47 6.87 -24.58
C VAL A 215 -2.39 7.36 -26.01
N TYR A 216 -2.53 6.44 -26.96
CA TYR A 216 -2.75 6.83 -28.35
C TYR A 216 -4.19 7.30 -28.52
N ALA A 217 -4.36 8.60 -28.72
CA ALA A 217 -5.64 9.18 -29.09
C ALA A 217 -5.60 9.57 -30.57
N GLY A 218 -6.39 8.87 -31.39
CA GLY A 218 -6.59 9.25 -32.78
C GLY A 218 -7.30 10.60 -32.89
N LYS A 219 -6.74 11.53 -33.65
CA LYS A 219 -7.38 12.79 -34.03
C LYS A 219 -7.33 12.92 -35.54
N ARG A 220 -8.36 13.56 -36.12
CA ARG A 220 -8.33 13.94 -37.53
C ARG A 220 -7.15 14.89 -37.76
N ILE A 221 -6.27 14.56 -38.71
CA ILE A 221 -5.15 15.41 -39.08
C ILE A 221 -5.72 16.73 -39.59
N ARG A 222 -5.20 17.84 -39.06
CA ARG A 222 -5.44 19.19 -39.57
C ARG A 222 -4.20 19.63 -40.33
N ARG A 223 -4.35 20.61 -41.21
CA ARG A 223 -3.27 21.08 -42.08
C ARG A 223 -2.03 21.50 -41.28
N GLU A 224 -2.22 22.12 -40.11
CA GLU A 224 -1.14 22.52 -39.21
C GLU A 224 -0.38 21.36 -38.54
N TYR A 225 -0.93 20.14 -38.56
CA TYR A 225 -0.30 18.93 -38.02
C TYR A 225 0.29 18.04 -39.12
N GLU A 226 0.24 18.47 -40.38
CA GLU A 226 0.87 17.72 -41.47
C GLU A 226 2.39 17.73 -41.29
N TRP A 227 2.96 16.53 -41.17
CA TRP A 227 4.41 16.37 -41.13
C TRP A 227 4.94 16.11 -42.54
N HIS A 228 5.70 17.06 -43.06
CA HIS A 228 6.33 16.99 -44.38
C HIS A 228 7.86 16.84 -44.22
N PRO A 229 8.37 15.65 -43.86
CA PRO A 229 9.81 15.45 -43.73
C PRO A 229 10.48 15.70 -45.08
N LYS A 230 11.44 16.62 -45.12
CA LYS A 230 12.31 16.77 -46.29
C LYS A 230 13.17 15.52 -46.36
N TYR A 231 12.87 14.60 -47.28
CA TYR A 231 13.75 13.47 -47.55
C TYR A 231 15.14 14.01 -47.86
N PHE A 232 16.13 13.71 -47.02
CA PHE A 232 17.53 13.95 -47.33
C PHE A 232 17.85 13.11 -48.58
N LYS A 233 17.96 13.75 -49.74
CA LYS A 233 18.50 13.12 -50.94
C LYS A 233 19.99 12.86 -50.69
N HIS A 234 20.33 11.74 -50.05
CA HIS A 234 21.67 11.17 -50.18
C HIS A 234 21.84 10.74 -51.64
N ARG A 235 22.34 11.66 -52.47
CA ARG A 235 22.98 11.32 -53.74
C ARG A 235 24.34 10.74 -53.40
N GLU A 236 24.41 9.47 -53.04
CA GLU A 236 25.64 8.73 -53.24
C GLU A 236 25.82 8.57 -54.75
N LYS A 237 26.74 9.34 -55.32
CA LYS A 237 27.32 9.02 -56.61
C LYS A 237 28.13 7.75 -56.39
N ILE A 238 27.53 6.59 -56.65
CA ILE A 238 28.30 5.38 -56.93
C ILE A 238 29.01 5.64 -58.25
N VAL A 239 30.30 5.98 -58.17
CA VAL A 239 31.21 5.95 -59.31
C VAL A 239 31.58 4.47 -59.47
N LEU A 240 31.06 3.85 -60.53
CA LEU A 240 31.50 2.53 -61.00
C LEU A 240 32.87 2.65 -61.67
#